data_AF-A0AA91DKG7-F1
#
_entry.id   AF-A0AA91DKG7-F1
#
_cell.length_a   1.000
_cell.length_b   1.000
_cell.length_c   1.000
_cell.angle_alpha   90.00
_cell.angle_beta   90.00
_cell.angle_gamma   90.00
#
_symmetry.space_group_name_H-M   'P 1'
#
loop_
_entity.id
_entity.type
_entity.pdbx_description
1 polymer ?
#
loop_
_entity_poly.entity_id
_entity_poly.type
_entity_poly.pdbx_seq_one_letter_code
_entity_poly.pdbx_strand_id
1 'polypeptide(L)'
;MDTGGHFTHQAYNYCRQRERERVVAVRGDPQPSKMVKSKATVQDVNWGGKIIKKGVRLWYVGTDTAKDLIYGRLCVEKPGAGYVHFSKDLLHEFYTQLTAEARVP
;
A
#
# COMPACT_ATOMS: atom_id res chain seq x y z
N MET A 1 -7.82 0.86 -7.54
CA MET A 1 -9.16 0.39 -7.12
C MET A 1 -9.27 0.63 -5.64
N ASP A 2 -10.13 1.55 -5.22
CA ASP A 2 -10.31 1.88 -3.81
C ASP A 2 -11.11 0.77 -3.10
N THR A 3 -10.51 0.18 -2.06
CA THR A 3 -11.08 -0.91 -1.26
C THR A 3 -11.50 -0.42 0.13
N GLY A 4 -11.56 0.89 0.36
CA GLY A 4 -11.83 1.52 1.65
C GLY A 4 -13.24 2.11 1.84
N GLY A 5 -14.08 2.14 0.80
CA GLY A 5 -15.35 2.88 0.80
C GLY A 5 -16.57 2.13 0.26
N HIS A 6 -17.54 2.87 -0.28
CA HIS A 6 -18.86 2.39 -0.70
C HIS A 6 -18.85 1.34 -1.85
N PHE A 7 -17.74 1.24 -2.60
CA PHE A 7 -17.62 0.34 -3.77
C PHE A 7 -16.70 -0.87 -3.54
N THR A 8 -16.40 -1.20 -2.29
CA THR A 8 -15.46 -2.27 -1.91
C THR A 8 -15.81 -3.62 -2.54
N HIS A 9 -17.11 -3.98 -2.59
CA HIS A 9 -17.55 -5.22 -3.22
C HIS A 9 -17.30 -5.27 -4.73
N GLN A 10 -17.44 -4.15 -5.44
CA GLN A 10 -17.20 -4.09 -6.89
C GLN A 10 -15.70 -4.19 -7.19
N ALA A 11 -14.87 -3.49 -6.41
CA ALA A 11 -13.42 -3.57 -6.51
C ALA A 11 -12.91 -4.99 -6.24
N TYR A 12 -13.46 -5.67 -5.24
CA TYR A 12 -13.11 -7.05 -4.93
C TYR A 12 -13.53 -8.03 -6.04
N ASN A 13 -14.75 -7.89 -6.56
CA ASN A 13 -15.22 -8.69 -7.69
C ASN A 13 -14.35 -8.51 -8.93
N TYR A 14 -13.95 -7.28 -9.23
CA TYR A 14 -13.05 -6.97 -10.34
C TYR A 14 -11.68 -7.66 -10.17
N CYS A 15 -11.05 -7.52 -8.99
CA CYS A 15 -9.77 -8.15 -8.72
C CYS A 15 -9.86 -9.68 -8.73
N ARG A 16 -10.97 -10.24 -8.25
CA ARG A 16 -11.23 -11.69 -8.23
C ARG A 16 -11.36 -12.27 -9.64
N GLN A 17 -12.06 -11.59 -10.55
CA GLN A 17 -12.22 -12.07 -11.93
C GLN A 17 -10.91 -12.01 -12.72
N ARG A 18 -10.01 -11.06 -12.40
CA ARG A 18 -8.75 -10.81 -13.11
C ARG A 18 -7.51 -11.27 -12.38
N GLU A 19 -7.67 -12.23 -11.47
CA GLU A 19 -6.55 -12.80 -10.71
C GLU A 19 -5.45 -13.37 -11.64
N ARG A 20 -5.86 -13.98 -12.75
CA ARG A 20 -4.94 -14.54 -13.77
C ARG A 20 -4.14 -13.48 -14.52
N GLU A 21 -4.63 -12.25 -14.56
CA GLU A 21 -3.98 -11.08 -15.17
C GLU A 21 -3.05 -10.35 -14.18
N ARG A 22 -2.81 -10.93 -13.00
CA ARG A 22 -2.00 -10.34 -11.91
C ARG A 22 -2.57 -9.04 -11.33
N VAL A 23 -3.89 -8.84 -11.45
CA VAL A 23 -4.60 -7.76 -10.76
C VAL A 23 -4.81 -8.18 -9.30
N VAL A 24 -4.36 -7.34 -8.36
CA VAL A 24 -4.45 -7.60 -6.92
C VAL A 24 -5.12 -6.45 -6.18
N ALA A 25 -5.89 -6.79 -5.14
CA ALA A 25 -6.43 -5.80 -4.21
C ALA A 25 -5.36 -5.49 -3.14
N VAL A 26 -5.11 -4.21 -2.90
CA VAL A 26 -4.14 -3.73 -1.90
C VAL A 26 -4.83 -2.74 -0.99
N ARG A 27 -4.59 -2.85 0.31
CA ARG A 27 -5.10 -1.92 1.33
C ARG A 27 -3.99 -1.59 2.34
N GLY A 28 -3.97 -0.35 2.84
CA GLY A 28 -3.12 -0.01 3.98
C GLY A 28 -3.53 -0.80 5.23
N ASP A 29 -2.55 -1.35 5.95
CA ASP A 29 -2.82 -1.96 7.24
C ASP A 29 -3.13 -0.86 8.26
N PRO A 30 -4.29 -0.89 8.94
CA PRO A 30 -4.61 0.08 9.98
C PRO A 30 -3.78 -0.13 11.27
N GLN A 31 -3.12 -1.28 11.44
CA GLN A 31 -2.28 -1.54 12.59
C GLN A 31 -0.87 -0.95 12.39
N PRO A 32 -0.32 -0.25 13.39
CA PRO A 32 1.04 0.31 13.31
C PRO A 32 2.11 -0.78 13.26
N SER A 33 3.30 -0.43 12.78
CA SER A 33 4.49 -1.30 12.77
C SER A 33 4.35 -2.63 12.01
N LYS A 34 3.47 -2.67 11.00
CA LYS A 34 3.33 -3.84 10.12
C LYS A 34 4.37 -3.83 9.01
N MET A 35 4.78 -5.03 8.59
CA MET A 35 5.69 -5.18 7.46
C MET A 35 5.14 -4.47 6.21
N VAL A 36 6.02 -3.79 5.46
CA VAL A 36 5.66 -3.09 4.21
C VAL A 36 4.92 -4.02 3.25
N LYS A 37 5.32 -5.28 3.17
CA LYS A 37 4.59 -6.33 2.44
C LYS A 37 4.16 -7.42 3.42
N SER A 38 2.89 -7.45 3.77
CA SER A 38 2.32 -8.51 4.62
C SER A 38 1.73 -9.66 3.79
N LYS A 39 1.29 -10.72 4.47
CA LYS A 39 0.65 -11.88 3.82
C LYS A 39 -0.74 -11.49 3.30
N ALA A 40 -1.09 -12.03 2.12
CA ALA A 40 -2.44 -11.87 1.58
C ALA A 40 -3.46 -12.59 2.47
N THR A 41 -4.61 -11.96 2.67
CA THR A 41 -5.76 -12.51 3.41
C THR A 41 -6.93 -12.70 2.46
N VAL A 42 -7.72 -13.75 2.67
CA VAL A 42 -8.94 -13.97 1.89
C VAL A 42 -10.10 -13.27 2.59
N GLN A 43 -10.74 -12.33 1.90
CA GLN A 43 -11.77 -11.47 2.49
C GLN A 43 -13.20 -11.97 2.23
N ASP A 44 -13.42 -12.81 1.22
CA ASP A 44 -14.77 -13.29 0.90
C ASP A 44 -15.22 -14.38 1.86
N VAL A 45 -16.38 -14.16 2.49
CA VAL A 45 -17.06 -15.10 3.39
C VAL A 45 -18.47 -15.43 2.85
N ASN A 46 -18.86 -16.70 2.94
CA ASN A 46 -20.22 -17.14 2.62
C ASN A 46 -21.22 -16.72 3.72
N TRP A 47 -22.53 -16.81 3.43
CA TRP A 47 -23.62 -16.55 4.39
C TRP A 47 -23.49 -17.33 5.72
N GLY A 48 -22.86 -18.51 5.69
CA GLY A 48 -22.54 -19.30 6.87
C GLY A 48 -21.20 -18.98 7.55
N GLY A 49 -20.60 -17.81 7.30
CA GLY A 49 -19.35 -17.35 7.92
C GLY A 49 -18.07 -18.06 7.48
N LYS A 50 -18.16 -18.99 6.51
CA LYS A 50 -16.99 -19.73 6.00
C LYS A 50 -16.26 -18.95 4.92
N ILE A 51 -14.93 -18.88 5.02
CA ILE A 51 -14.05 -18.27 4.02
C ILE A 51 -14.17 -19.03 2.69
N ILE A 52 -14.43 -18.29 1.62
CA ILE A 52 -14.48 -18.84 0.26
C ILE A 52 -13.04 -19.03 -0.23
N LYS A 53 -12.61 -20.28 -0.45
CA LYS A 53 -11.23 -20.61 -0.88
C LYS A 53 -10.80 -19.92 -2.20
N LYS A 54 -11.75 -19.54 -3.06
CA LYS A 54 -11.55 -18.77 -4.30
C LYS A 54 -11.95 -17.30 -4.15
N GLY A 55 -11.94 -16.78 -2.94
CA GLY A 55 -12.28 -15.40 -2.62
C GLY A 55 -11.20 -14.42 -3.06
N VAL A 56 -11.53 -13.14 -3.06
CA VAL A 56 -10.53 -12.08 -3.31
C VAL A 56 -9.40 -12.17 -2.28
N ARG A 57 -8.15 -12.07 -2.78
CA ARG A 57 -6.97 -11.94 -1.94
C ARG A 57 -6.65 -10.46 -1.76
N LEU A 58 -6.72 -9.99 -0.52
CA LEU A 58 -6.35 -8.64 -0.13
C LEU A 58 -4.94 -8.64 0.47
N TRP A 59 -4.07 -7.82 -0.10
CA TRP A 59 -2.71 -7.60 0.39
C TRP A 59 -2.68 -6.37 1.30
N TYR A 60 -2.27 -6.55 2.54
CA TYR A 60 -2.05 -5.41 3.43
C TYR A 60 -0.63 -4.87 3.29
N VAL A 61 -0.53 -3.55 3.22
CA VAL A 61 0.73 -2.82 3.18
C VAL A 61 0.85 -2.02 4.47
N GLY A 62 1.89 -2.27 5.26
CA GLY A 62 2.23 -1.44 6.42
C GLY A 62 2.67 -0.06 5.96
N THR A 63 1.72 0.85 5.80
CA THR A 63 1.98 2.20 5.26
C THR A 63 2.82 3.03 6.21
N ASP A 64 2.63 2.86 7.52
CA ASP A 64 3.44 3.48 8.58
C ASP A 64 4.93 3.14 8.44
N THR A 65 5.26 1.86 8.49
CA THR A 65 6.65 1.37 8.32
C THR A 65 7.23 1.71 6.94
N ALA A 66 6.40 1.75 5.89
CA ALA A 66 6.85 2.15 4.57
C ALA A 66 7.25 3.64 4.54
N LYS A 67 6.44 4.51 5.16
CA LYS A 67 6.73 5.94 5.27
C LYS A 67 7.98 6.19 6.10
N ASP A 68 8.14 5.50 7.23
CA ASP A 68 9.37 5.58 8.05
C ASP A 68 10.62 5.20 7.25
N LEU A 69 10.55 4.11 6.47
CA LEU A 69 11.66 3.67 5.63
C LEU A 69 12.00 4.71 4.56
N ILE A 70 10.99 5.30 3.90
CA ILE A 70 11.20 6.34 2.89
C ILE A 70 11.80 7.59 3.52
N TYR A 71 11.26 8.02 4.66
CA TYR A 71 11.78 9.17 5.40
C TYR A 71 13.25 8.97 5.78
N GLY A 72 13.61 7.82 6.33
CA GLY A 72 15.00 7.48 6.65
C GLY A 72 15.93 7.52 5.43
N ARG A 73 15.44 7.13 4.24
CA ARG A 73 16.20 7.20 2.98
C ARG A 73 16.36 8.62 2.46
N LEU A 74 15.36 9.49 2.65
CA LEU A 74 15.44 10.90 2.29
C LEU A 74 16.47 11.67 3.12
N CYS A 75 16.76 11.21 4.35
CA CYS A 75 17.82 11.77 5.20
C CYS A 75 19.24 11.36 4.78
N VAL A 76 19.42 10.46 3.79
CA VAL A 76 20.75 10.05 3.32
C VAL A 76 21.30 11.10 2.37
N GLU A 77 22.33 11.84 2.78
CA GLU A 77 22.89 12.95 1.99
C GLU A 77 23.95 12.51 0.98
N LYS A 78 24.64 11.40 1.25
CA LYS A 78 25.75 10.91 0.42
C LYS A 78 25.28 9.80 -0.52
N PRO A 79 25.64 9.84 -1.82
CA PRO A 79 25.35 8.76 -2.75
C PRO A 79 25.84 7.40 -2.23
N GLY A 80 24.96 6.40 -2.24
CA GLY A 80 25.22 5.08 -1.68
C GLY A 80 23.95 4.27 -1.50
N ALA A 81 24.04 3.17 -0.76
CA ALA A 81 22.90 2.31 -0.48
C ALA A 81 21.79 3.10 0.25
N GLY A 82 20.58 3.12 -0.34
CA GLY A 82 19.44 3.83 0.25
C GLY A 82 19.38 5.33 -0.08
N TYR A 83 20.34 5.88 -0.81
CA TYR A 83 20.28 7.26 -1.31
C TYR A 83 19.17 7.40 -2.37
N VAL A 84 18.35 8.45 -2.24
CA VAL A 84 17.27 8.76 -3.18
C VAL A 84 17.80 9.75 -4.23
N HIS A 85 17.82 9.31 -5.48
CA HIS A 85 18.23 10.17 -6.60
C HIS A 85 17.04 10.99 -7.11
N PHE A 86 17.21 12.29 -7.22
CA PHE A 86 16.24 13.21 -7.83
C PHE A 86 16.73 13.72 -9.18
N SER A 87 15.80 13.91 -10.11
CA SER A 87 16.11 14.59 -11.37
C SER A 87 16.31 16.09 -11.14
N LYS A 88 17.17 16.71 -11.94
CA LYS A 88 17.41 18.16 -11.91
C LYS A 88 16.23 18.96 -12.46
N ASP A 89 15.34 18.32 -13.21
CA ASP A 89 14.18 18.96 -13.86
C ASP A 89 12.93 18.99 -12.96
N LEU A 90 13.02 18.49 -11.73
CA LEU A 90 11.90 18.48 -10.80
C LEU A 90 11.64 19.90 -10.26
N LEU A 91 10.40 20.35 -10.40
CA LEU A 91 9.93 21.64 -9.86
C LEU A 91 9.99 21.65 -8.33
N HIS A 92 10.11 22.85 -7.74
CA HIS A 92 10.11 23.01 -6.29
C HIS A 92 8.87 22.40 -5.62
N GLU A 93 7.69 22.52 -6.26
CA GLU A 93 6.43 21.97 -5.78
C GLU A 93 6.48 20.46 -5.51
N PHE A 94 7.27 19.72 -6.29
CA PHE A 94 7.45 18.28 -6.08
C PHE A 94 8.01 18.00 -4.67
N TYR A 95 9.01 18.79 -4.25
CA TYR A 95 9.64 18.63 -2.94
C TYR A 95 8.70 19.07 -1.81
N THR A 96 7.90 20.11 -2.04
CA THR A 96 6.86 20.53 -1.09
C THR A 96 5.81 19.44 -0.87
N GLN A 97 5.36 18.78 -1.95
CA GLN A 97 4.41 17.67 -1.85
C GLN A 97 5.03 16.42 -1.24
N LEU A 98 6.31 16.14 -1.54
CA LEU A 98 7.03 15.01 -0.99
C LEU A 98 7.14 15.06 0.54
N THR A 99 7.25 16.26 1.12
CA THR A 99 7.34 16.49 2.56
C THR A 99 6.05 17.01 3.19
N ALA A 100 4.95 17.02 2.45
CA ALA A 100 3.66 17.53 2.94
C ALA A 100 3.08 16.70 4.10
N GLU A 101 3.44 15.42 4.17
CA GLU A 101 3.07 14.56 5.29
C GLU A 101 4.14 14.64 6.39
N ALA A 102 3.81 15.31 7.50
CA ALA A 102 4.65 15.33 8.70
C ALA A 102 4.23 14.22 9.68
N ARG A 103 5.20 13.50 10.24
CA ARG A 103 4.95 12.61 11.37
C ARG A 103 4.59 13.47 12.59
N VAL A 104 3.35 13.36 13.04
CA VAL A 104 2.91 13.98 14.30
C VAL A 104 3.47 13.14 15.46
N PRO A 105 4.19 13.73 16.42
CA PRO A 105 4.71 13.03 17.60
C PRO A 105 3.64 12.39 18.47
#